data_AF-A0A095D670-F1
#
_entry.id   AF-A0A095D670-F1
#
_cell.length_a   1.000
_cell.length_b   1.000
_cell.length_c   1.000
_cell.angle_alpha   90.00
_cell.angle_beta   90.00
_cell.angle_gamma   90.00
#
_symmetry.space_group_name_H-M   'P 1'
#
loop_
_entity.id
_entity.type
_entity.pdbx_description
1 polymer ?
#
loop_
_entity_poly.entity_id
_entity_poly.type
_entity_poly.pdbx_seq_one_letter_code
_entity_poly.pdbx_strand_id
1 'polypeptide(L)'
;MPTFLTSLLTAASAMMLGPTGTWDLRAGDQTLFRIEIKEEPGGPVATWDRPERFQTNGEIFSHIEGRTIRRQTRNIRVVNSDFEISFDDPGSGPTILRLHAVDTDHAELSFQGAPFEPFPLVKAQAGAPPLGPWDSGRSYVPTVSHSTNAEMTAIFDADQADRQSPDIDWSAIGPVDNRRRIRTKQLLDAGTLQSGDDYYHAAFVFQHGNEADDYLLAHLLATIAVARGRPDAVWIASATLDRYLQAIGKPQILGTQYAIPENGPVTQEPYDRALISDAMRKALRVPSLEEQEQRLRAYGEKASTPHKP
;
A
#
# COMPACT_ATOMS: atom_id res chain seq x y z
N MET A 1 21.58 -42.41 -35.16
CA MET A 1 20.16 -42.03 -35.09
C MET A 1 19.73 -42.09 -33.63
N PRO A 2 19.83 -41.02 -32.84
CA PRO A 2 19.33 -41.04 -31.48
C PRO A 2 17.86 -40.60 -31.45
N THR A 3 17.06 -41.42 -30.79
CA THR A 3 15.63 -41.29 -30.56
C THR A 3 15.38 -40.12 -29.59
N PHE A 4 14.68 -39.09 -30.03
CA PHE A 4 14.21 -38.03 -29.13
C PHE A 4 12.99 -38.54 -28.35
N LEU A 5 13.16 -38.70 -27.04
CA LEU A 5 12.07 -38.88 -26.10
C LEU A 5 11.36 -37.53 -25.93
N THR A 6 10.18 -37.40 -26.54
CA THR A 6 9.31 -36.24 -26.33
C THR A 6 8.66 -36.38 -24.95
N SER A 7 9.24 -35.74 -23.93
CA SER A 7 8.56 -35.54 -22.66
C SER A 7 7.39 -34.59 -22.89
N LEU A 8 6.19 -35.14 -23.05
CA LEU A 8 4.96 -34.39 -22.88
C LEU A 8 4.90 -33.92 -21.42
N LEU A 9 5.27 -32.66 -21.18
CA LEU A 9 4.76 -31.92 -20.03
C LEU A 9 3.24 -31.81 -20.22
N THR A 10 2.51 -32.70 -19.57
CA THR A 10 1.11 -32.46 -19.24
C THR A 10 1.08 -31.19 -18.39
N ALA A 11 0.72 -30.06 -19.02
CA ALA A 11 0.22 -28.92 -18.28
C ALA A 11 -1.02 -29.43 -17.52
N ALA A 12 -0.87 -29.62 -16.21
CA ALA A 12 -2.02 -29.81 -15.34
C ALA A 12 -2.94 -28.61 -15.60
N SER A 13 -4.14 -28.87 -16.12
CA SER A 13 -5.18 -27.86 -16.15
C SER A 13 -5.35 -27.40 -14.71
N ALA A 14 -4.95 -26.18 -14.41
CA ALA A 14 -5.37 -25.52 -13.18
C ALA A 14 -6.89 -25.41 -13.29
N MET A 15 -7.61 -26.41 -12.75
CA MET A 15 -8.96 -26.17 -12.28
C MET A 15 -8.82 -24.97 -11.35
N MET A 16 -9.38 -23.84 -11.77
CA MET A 16 -9.52 -22.65 -10.97
C MET A 16 -10.40 -23.04 -9.78
N LEU A 17 -9.78 -23.61 -8.75
CA LEU A 17 -10.37 -23.76 -7.44
C LEU A 17 -10.78 -22.34 -7.06
N GLY A 18 -12.07 -22.11 -6.81
CA GLY A 18 -12.58 -20.80 -6.41
C GLY A 18 -11.90 -20.29 -5.13
N PRO A 19 -12.39 -19.22 -4.50
CA PRO A 19 -11.76 -18.67 -3.29
C PRO A 19 -11.94 -19.57 -2.05
N THR A 20 -11.46 -20.82 -2.09
CA THR A 20 -11.39 -21.72 -0.93
C THR A 20 -10.35 -21.18 0.06
N GLY A 21 -10.64 -21.28 1.34
CA GLY A 21 -9.84 -20.70 2.41
C GLY A 21 -10.63 -19.68 3.23
N THR A 22 -9.91 -18.92 4.04
CA THR A 22 -10.50 -17.93 4.96
C THR A 22 -10.15 -16.53 4.48
N TRP A 23 -11.14 -15.67 4.38
CA TRP A 23 -11.05 -14.33 3.81
C TRP A 23 -11.59 -13.29 4.79
N ASP A 24 -10.82 -12.24 5.01
CA ASP A 24 -11.17 -11.17 5.94
C ASP A 24 -11.47 -9.86 5.17
N LEU A 25 -12.62 -9.25 5.49
CA LEU A 25 -12.86 -7.83 5.19
C LEU A 25 -12.24 -7.02 6.32
N ARG A 26 -11.13 -6.35 6.02
CA ARG A 26 -10.35 -5.57 6.99
C ARG A 26 -10.81 -4.11 6.99
N ALA A 27 -10.72 -3.45 8.13
CA ALA A 27 -10.90 -2.02 8.28
C ALA A 27 -9.85 -1.48 9.25
N GLY A 28 -8.69 -1.09 8.72
CA GLY A 28 -7.50 -0.82 9.51
C GLY A 28 -7.00 -2.06 10.26
N ASP A 29 -6.88 -1.93 11.57
CA ASP A 29 -6.47 -3.00 12.49
C ASP A 29 -7.59 -4.00 12.82
N GLN A 30 -8.84 -3.68 12.47
CA GLN A 30 -10.01 -4.50 12.76
C GLN A 30 -10.40 -5.41 11.59
N THR A 31 -10.99 -6.57 11.88
CA THR A 31 -11.72 -7.38 10.89
C THR A 31 -13.21 -7.13 11.09
N LEU A 32 -13.91 -6.78 10.01
CA LEU A 32 -15.36 -6.63 10.01
C LEU A 32 -16.03 -7.96 9.70
N PHE A 33 -15.62 -8.61 8.61
CA PHE A 33 -16.17 -9.91 8.18
C PHE A 33 -15.07 -10.95 8.06
N ARG A 34 -15.40 -12.20 8.36
CA ARG A 34 -14.58 -13.36 8.02
C ARG A 34 -15.43 -14.40 7.33
N ILE A 35 -15.06 -14.77 6.11
CA ILE A 35 -15.74 -15.77 5.30
C ILE A 35 -14.79 -16.95 5.15
N GLU A 36 -15.19 -18.12 5.64
CA GLU A 36 -14.42 -19.36 5.48
C GLU A 36 -15.15 -20.26 4.49
N ILE A 37 -14.48 -20.64 3.40
CA ILE A 37 -14.96 -21.58 2.39
C ILE A 37 -14.12 -22.85 2.45
N LYS A 38 -14.77 -24.01 2.54
CA LYS A 38 -14.15 -25.33 2.62
C LYS A 38 -14.76 -26.26 1.58
N GLU A 39 -13.93 -27.11 0.98
CA GLU A 39 -14.40 -28.24 0.19
C GLU A 39 -14.77 -29.40 1.13
N GLU A 40 -15.99 -29.89 1.04
CA GLU A 40 -16.46 -31.08 1.74
C GLU A 40 -16.90 -32.17 0.73
N PRO A 41 -17.04 -33.45 1.15
CA PRO A 41 -17.47 -34.51 0.24
C PRO A 41 -18.83 -34.26 -0.44
N GLY A 42 -19.68 -33.41 0.15
CA GLY A 42 -20.98 -32.99 -0.39
C GLY A 42 -20.95 -31.74 -1.29
N GLY A 43 -19.77 -31.19 -1.56
CA GLY A 43 -19.56 -29.91 -2.23
C GLY A 43 -19.01 -28.84 -1.29
N PRO A 44 -18.74 -27.63 -1.79
CA PRO A 44 -18.21 -26.57 -0.96
C PRO A 44 -19.25 -26.14 0.10
N VAL A 45 -18.76 -25.72 1.25
CA VAL A 45 -19.54 -25.09 2.31
C VAL A 45 -18.86 -23.78 2.71
N ALA A 46 -19.63 -22.84 3.26
CA ALA A 46 -19.04 -21.63 3.81
C ALA A 46 -19.66 -21.20 5.13
N THR A 47 -18.88 -20.43 5.89
CA THR A 47 -19.36 -19.72 7.08
C THR A 47 -19.03 -18.24 6.96
N TRP A 48 -19.86 -17.40 7.55
CA TRP A 48 -19.65 -15.95 7.58
C TRP A 48 -19.78 -15.44 9.01
N ASP A 49 -18.65 -15.06 9.59
CA ASP A 49 -18.59 -14.33 10.84
C ASP A 49 -18.71 -12.83 10.57
N ARG A 50 -19.62 -12.17 11.29
CA ARG A 50 -19.94 -10.75 11.11
C ARG A 50 -20.50 -10.11 12.38
N PRO A 51 -20.56 -8.78 12.47
CA PRO A 51 -21.38 -8.10 13.47
C PRO A 51 -22.84 -8.48 13.34
N GLU A 52 -23.53 -8.57 14.48
CA GLU A 52 -24.97 -8.82 14.52
C GLU A 52 -25.76 -7.78 13.73
N ARG A 53 -25.41 -6.50 13.91
CA ARG A 53 -25.96 -5.38 13.15
C ARG A 53 -24.85 -4.48 12.61
N PHE A 54 -25.07 -3.98 11.40
CA PHE A 54 -24.23 -2.97 10.75
C PHE A 54 -25.04 -2.28 9.66
N GLN A 55 -24.57 -1.11 9.23
CA GLN A 55 -25.01 -0.41 8.03
C GLN A 55 -23.82 -0.16 7.12
N THR A 56 -24.05 -0.12 5.81
CA THR A 56 -23.03 0.32 4.86
C THR A 56 -23.66 1.11 3.71
N ASN A 57 -22.92 2.10 3.23
CA ASN A 57 -23.23 2.86 2.01
C ASN A 57 -22.33 2.45 0.83
N GLY A 58 -21.51 1.40 0.96
CA GLY A 58 -20.51 1.00 -0.02
C GLY A 58 -19.10 1.56 0.21
N GLU A 59 -18.97 2.61 1.02
CA GLU A 59 -17.67 3.22 1.33
C GLU A 59 -17.24 2.97 2.77
N ILE A 60 -18.21 2.99 3.70
CA ILE A 60 -17.98 2.79 5.12
C ILE A 60 -18.97 1.78 5.70
N PHE A 61 -18.56 1.15 6.79
CA PHE A 61 -19.43 0.40 7.69
C PHE A 61 -19.63 1.21 8.97
N SER A 62 -20.88 1.39 9.38
CA SER A 62 -21.26 2.17 10.56
C SER A 62 -22.35 1.46 11.34
N HIS A 63 -22.72 2.01 12.51
CA HIS A 63 -23.74 1.43 13.39
C HIS A 63 -23.47 -0.05 13.66
N ILE A 64 -22.20 -0.38 13.90
CA ILE A 64 -21.76 -1.74 14.17
C ILE A 64 -22.10 -2.06 15.63
N GLU A 65 -23.04 -2.97 15.82
CA GLU A 65 -23.59 -3.26 17.14
C GLU A 65 -23.76 -4.77 17.37
N GLY A 66 -23.85 -5.11 18.66
CA GLY A 66 -24.05 -6.47 19.11
C GLY A 66 -22.77 -7.30 19.07
N ARG A 67 -22.93 -8.61 19.18
CA ARG A 67 -21.81 -9.56 19.21
C ARG A 67 -21.45 -10.04 17.80
N THR A 68 -20.29 -10.68 17.69
CA THR A 68 -19.97 -11.49 16.52
C THR A 68 -20.94 -12.66 16.43
N ILE A 69 -21.57 -12.81 15.26
CA ILE A 69 -22.45 -13.93 14.92
C ILE A 69 -21.86 -14.71 13.76
N ARG A 70 -22.08 -16.03 13.74
CA ARG A 70 -21.71 -16.91 12.64
C ARG A 70 -22.95 -17.29 11.84
N ARG A 71 -22.93 -17.07 10.53
CA ARG A 71 -23.93 -17.58 9.59
C ARG A 71 -23.38 -18.79 8.84
N GLN A 72 -24.26 -19.77 8.62
CA GLN A 72 -23.95 -20.98 7.86
C GLN A 72 -24.48 -20.83 6.44
N THR A 73 -23.74 -21.39 5.48
CA THR A 73 -24.19 -21.47 4.09
C THR A 73 -25.43 -22.35 3.99
N ARG A 74 -26.46 -21.82 3.34
CA ARG A 74 -27.65 -22.57 2.91
C ARG A 74 -27.45 -23.19 1.53
N ASN A 75 -26.82 -22.45 0.63
CA ASN A 75 -26.50 -22.90 -0.73
C ASN A 75 -25.28 -22.15 -1.24
N ILE A 76 -24.44 -22.82 -2.01
CA ILE A 76 -23.31 -22.24 -2.72
C ILE A 76 -23.29 -22.77 -4.14
N ARG A 77 -23.06 -21.89 -5.11
CA ARG A 77 -22.94 -22.25 -6.51
C ARG A 77 -21.87 -21.43 -7.20
N VAL A 78 -21.27 -22.00 -8.24
CA VAL A 78 -20.33 -21.28 -9.10
C VAL A 78 -21.09 -20.62 -10.24
N VAL A 79 -20.92 -19.31 -10.41
CA VAL A 79 -21.51 -18.52 -11.50
C VAL A 79 -20.43 -17.66 -12.11
N ASN A 80 -20.09 -17.90 -13.38
CA ASN A 80 -19.03 -17.17 -14.09
C ASN A 80 -17.71 -17.12 -13.31
N SER A 81 -17.31 -18.26 -12.73
CA SER A 81 -16.12 -18.42 -11.89
C SER A 81 -16.18 -17.79 -10.50
N ASP A 82 -17.31 -17.19 -10.11
CA ASP A 82 -17.51 -16.64 -8.77
C ASP A 82 -18.31 -17.60 -7.90
N PHE A 83 -18.05 -17.60 -6.59
CA PHE A 83 -18.95 -18.25 -5.65
C PHE A 83 -20.09 -17.31 -5.31
N GLU A 84 -21.31 -17.71 -5.65
CA GLU A 84 -22.52 -17.10 -5.12
C GLU A 84 -22.99 -17.93 -3.93
N ILE A 85 -22.99 -17.31 -2.76
CA ILE A 85 -23.21 -17.96 -1.46
C ILE A 85 -24.43 -17.34 -0.80
N SER A 86 -25.43 -18.17 -0.51
CA SER A 86 -26.60 -17.80 0.26
C SER A 86 -26.38 -18.19 1.71
N PHE A 87 -26.43 -17.21 2.61
CA PHE A 87 -26.38 -17.41 4.05
C PHE A 87 -27.77 -17.28 4.67
N ASP A 88 -28.02 -18.06 5.73
CA ASP A 88 -29.24 -17.90 6.53
C ASP A 88 -29.23 -16.54 7.26
N ASP A 89 -30.29 -15.75 7.12
CA ASP A 89 -30.51 -14.58 7.96
C ASP A 89 -31.95 -14.54 8.51
N PRO A 90 -32.15 -15.03 9.75
CA PRO A 90 -33.46 -15.05 10.37
C PRO A 90 -34.07 -13.64 10.45
N GLY A 91 -35.25 -13.45 9.85
CA GLY A 91 -36.03 -12.19 9.91
C GLY A 91 -35.93 -11.30 8.66
N SER A 92 -34.90 -11.46 7.83
CA SER A 92 -34.67 -10.61 6.64
C SER A 92 -34.61 -11.36 5.31
N GLY A 93 -34.70 -12.70 5.34
CA GLY A 93 -34.48 -13.54 4.15
C GLY A 93 -32.99 -13.85 3.96
N PRO A 94 -32.63 -14.75 3.02
CA PRO A 94 -31.24 -15.12 2.81
C PRO A 94 -30.41 -13.91 2.35
N THR A 95 -29.24 -13.74 2.94
CA THR A 95 -28.23 -12.79 2.42
C THR A 95 -27.41 -13.51 1.36
N ILE A 96 -27.33 -12.94 0.16
CA ILE A 96 -26.57 -13.52 -0.94
C ILE A 96 -25.32 -12.69 -1.17
N LEU A 97 -24.18 -13.34 -1.01
CA LEU A 97 -22.85 -12.79 -1.23
C LEU A 97 -22.25 -13.39 -2.49
N ARG A 98 -21.56 -12.59 -3.28
CA ARG A 98 -20.77 -13.05 -4.43
C ARG A 98 -19.30 -12.81 -4.13
N LEU A 99 -18.49 -13.87 -4.20
CA LEU A 99 -17.05 -13.82 -3.99
C LEU A 99 -16.33 -14.10 -5.30
N HIS A 100 -15.53 -13.14 -5.74
CA HIS A 100 -14.66 -13.23 -6.91
C HIS A 100 -13.20 -13.37 -6.43
N ALA A 101 -12.48 -14.38 -6.91
CA ALA A 101 -11.05 -14.50 -6.62
C ALA A 101 -10.25 -13.57 -7.54
N VAL A 102 -9.44 -12.68 -6.96
CA VAL A 102 -8.56 -11.78 -7.71
C VAL A 102 -7.21 -12.44 -7.93
N ASP A 103 -6.61 -12.96 -6.86
CA ASP A 103 -5.37 -13.73 -6.88
C ASP A 103 -5.33 -14.75 -5.71
N THR A 104 -4.16 -15.29 -5.37
CA THR A 104 -4.01 -16.28 -4.29
C THR A 104 -4.33 -15.74 -2.89
N ASP A 105 -4.21 -14.43 -2.70
CA ASP A 105 -4.26 -13.74 -1.41
C ASP A 105 -5.32 -12.63 -1.36
N HIS A 106 -5.95 -12.30 -2.50
CA HIS A 106 -7.01 -11.30 -2.62
C HIS A 106 -8.28 -11.86 -3.27
N ALA A 107 -9.43 -11.38 -2.77
CA ALA A 107 -10.74 -11.63 -3.33
C ALA A 107 -11.63 -10.38 -3.21
N GLU A 108 -12.76 -10.38 -3.88
CA GLU A 108 -13.75 -9.31 -3.83
C GLU A 108 -15.09 -9.85 -3.38
N LEU A 109 -15.80 -9.08 -2.54
CA LEU A 109 -17.09 -9.41 -1.95
C LEU A 109 -18.17 -8.44 -2.41
N SER A 110 -19.18 -8.93 -3.10
CA SER A 110 -20.38 -8.15 -3.45
C SER A 110 -21.60 -8.66 -2.71
N PHE A 111 -22.48 -7.75 -2.29
CA PHE A 111 -23.84 -8.09 -1.87
C PHE A 111 -24.74 -8.13 -3.11
N GLN A 112 -25.57 -9.17 -3.25
CA GLN A 112 -26.45 -9.27 -4.41
C GLN A 112 -27.41 -8.07 -4.49
N GLY A 113 -27.41 -7.38 -5.63
CA GLY A 113 -28.28 -6.21 -5.86
C GLY A 113 -27.81 -4.93 -5.19
N ALA A 114 -26.64 -4.93 -4.53
CA ALA A 114 -26.07 -3.71 -3.98
C ALA A 114 -25.62 -2.74 -5.09
N PRO A 115 -25.87 -1.43 -4.94
CA PRO A 115 -25.52 -0.42 -5.95
C PRO A 115 -24.09 0.13 -5.78
N PHE A 116 -23.20 -0.61 -5.12
CA PHE A 116 -21.83 -0.18 -4.81
C PHE A 116 -20.79 -1.21 -5.25
N GLU A 117 -19.55 -0.76 -5.39
CA GLU A 117 -18.41 -1.59 -5.80
C GLU A 117 -18.13 -2.73 -4.82
N PRO A 118 -17.53 -3.85 -5.28
CA PRO A 118 -17.15 -4.96 -4.42
C PRO A 118 -16.19 -4.54 -3.31
N PHE A 119 -16.38 -5.10 -2.12
CA PHE A 119 -15.46 -4.89 -1.01
C PHE A 119 -14.24 -5.80 -1.15
N PRO A 120 -13.02 -5.28 -0.95
CA PRO A 120 -11.82 -6.08 -0.98
C PRO A 120 -11.74 -7.01 0.24
N LEU A 121 -11.35 -8.24 -0.01
CA LEU A 121 -11.02 -9.26 0.98
C LEU A 121 -9.55 -9.64 0.86
N VAL A 122 -8.92 -9.89 2.00
CA VAL A 122 -7.57 -10.45 2.07
C VAL A 122 -7.61 -11.83 2.70
N LYS A 123 -6.73 -12.73 2.28
CA LYS A 123 -6.62 -14.05 2.90
C LYS A 123 -6.22 -13.93 4.36
N ALA A 124 -6.96 -14.59 5.25
CA ALA A 124 -6.71 -14.54 6.67
C ALA A 124 -5.39 -15.25 7.02
N GLN A 125 -4.57 -14.61 7.84
CA GLN A 125 -3.34 -15.20 8.35
C GLN A 125 -3.64 -16.32 9.36
N ALA A 126 -2.73 -17.28 9.49
CA ALA A 126 -2.83 -18.30 10.52
C ALA A 126 -2.85 -17.64 11.92
N GLY A 127 -3.84 -17.98 12.74
CA GLY A 127 -4.02 -17.36 14.06
C GLY A 127 -4.58 -15.95 14.03
N ALA A 128 -5.21 -15.52 12.93
CA ALA A 128 -5.84 -14.21 12.83
C ALA A 128 -6.78 -13.95 14.02
N PRO A 129 -6.76 -12.74 14.60
CA PRO A 129 -7.53 -12.42 15.79
C PRO A 129 -9.04 -12.64 15.57
N PRO A 130 -9.80 -12.84 16.66
CA PRO A 130 -11.26 -12.90 16.58
C PRO A 130 -11.83 -11.57 16.09
N LEU A 131 -13.05 -11.62 15.56
CA LEU A 131 -13.79 -10.43 15.13
C LEU A 131 -14.29 -9.64 16.34
N GLY A 132 -14.13 -8.33 16.28
CA GLY A 132 -14.53 -7.40 17.33
C GLY A 132 -13.72 -7.53 18.63
N PRO A 133 -14.17 -6.87 19.72
CA PRO A 133 -15.34 -5.99 19.77
C PRO A 133 -15.15 -4.73 18.92
N TRP A 134 -16.23 -4.26 18.29
CA TRP A 134 -16.24 -3.00 17.56
C TRP A 134 -16.80 -1.87 18.44
N ASP A 135 -16.37 -0.65 18.16
CA ASP A 135 -16.91 0.56 18.76
C ASP A 135 -18.15 1.00 17.98
N SER A 136 -19.32 0.93 18.63
CA SER A 136 -20.59 1.32 18.04
C SER A 136 -20.68 2.78 17.60
N GLY A 137 -19.86 3.67 18.16
CA GLY A 137 -19.78 5.08 17.75
C GLY A 137 -18.84 5.34 16.59
N ARG A 138 -18.10 4.31 16.13
CA ARG A 138 -17.07 4.43 15.09
C ARG A 138 -17.59 3.98 13.73
N SER A 139 -17.17 4.71 12.70
CA SER A 139 -17.27 4.24 11.31
C SER A 139 -15.96 3.57 10.88
N TYR A 140 -16.09 2.50 10.11
CA TYR A 140 -15.01 1.65 9.67
C TYR A 140 -14.92 1.70 8.15
N VAL A 141 -13.81 2.18 7.62
CA VAL A 141 -13.54 2.19 6.18
C VAL A 141 -12.85 0.87 5.81
N PRO A 142 -13.39 0.08 4.86
CA PRO A 142 -12.70 -1.10 4.37
C PRO A 142 -11.28 -0.76 3.90
N THR A 143 -10.31 -1.56 4.33
CA THR A 143 -8.94 -1.46 3.85
C THR A 143 -8.92 -1.93 2.41
N VAL A 144 -8.65 -1.01 1.48
CA VAL A 144 -8.45 -1.37 0.08
C VAL A 144 -7.03 -1.90 -0.10
N SER A 145 -6.91 -3.21 -0.31
CA SER A 145 -5.65 -3.84 -0.70
C SER A 145 -5.61 -3.91 -2.22
N HIS A 146 -4.61 -3.26 -2.81
CA HIS A 146 -4.31 -3.42 -4.23
C HIS A 146 -3.06 -4.26 -4.36
N SER A 147 -3.02 -5.12 -5.38
CA SER A 147 -1.80 -5.85 -5.72
C SER A 147 -0.69 -4.87 -6.10
N THR A 148 0.50 -5.11 -5.56
CA THR A 148 1.70 -4.33 -5.88
C THR A 148 2.28 -4.80 -7.20
N ASN A 149 2.62 -3.86 -8.07
CA ASN A 149 3.20 -4.09 -9.37
C ASN A 149 4.67 -4.54 -9.23
N ALA A 150 4.95 -5.80 -9.59
CA ALA A 150 6.28 -6.40 -9.47
C ALA A 150 7.37 -5.64 -10.26
N GLU A 151 7.01 -5.04 -11.40
CA GLU A 151 7.96 -4.26 -12.19
C GLU A 151 8.31 -2.94 -11.49
N MET A 152 7.33 -2.26 -10.91
CA MET A 152 7.58 -1.03 -10.15
C MET A 152 8.47 -1.30 -8.93
N THR A 153 8.22 -2.39 -8.21
CA THR A 153 9.10 -2.84 -7.11
C THR A 153 10.53 -3.08 -7.61
N ALA A 154 10.71 -3.80 -8.72
CA ALA A 154 12.04 -4.05 -9.26
C ALA A 154 12.78 -2.77 -9.69
N ILE A 155 12.07 -1.78 -10.24
CA ILE A 155 12.64 -0.47 -10.58
C ILE A 155 13.13 0.24 -9.32
N PHE A 156 12.32 0.25 -8.25
CA PHE A 156 12.69 0.85 -6.98
C PHE A 156 13.87 0.15 -6.31
N ASP A 157 13.86 -1.18 -6.26
CA ASP A 157 14.94 -1.95 -5.65
C ASP A 157 16.28 -1.64 -6.35
N ALA A 158 16.26 -1.57 -7.69
CA ALA A 158 17.44 -1.20 -8.46
C ALA A 158 17.88 0.26 -8.21
N ASP A 159 16.94 1.20 -8.12
CA ASP A 159 17.20 2.61 -7.78
C ASP A 159 17.87 2.76 -6.41
N GLN A 160 17.37 2.05 -5.40
CA GLN A 160 17.93 2.08 -4.06
C GLN A 160 19.26 1.32 -3.96
N ALA A 161 19.44 0.24 -4.72
CA ALA A 161 20.68 -0.53 -4.74
C ALA A 161 21.87 0.30 -5.24
N ASP A 162 21.68 1.15 -6.26
CA ASP A 162 22.73 2.03 -6.79
C ASP A 162 23.25 3.05 -5.76
N ARG A 163 22.53 3.23 -4.64
CA ARG A 163 22.80 4.23 -3.59
C ARG A 163 23.36 3.62 -2.30
N GLN A 164 23.66 2.32 -2.30
CA GLN A 164 24.25 1.64 -1.15
C GLN A 164 25.78 1.82 -1.06
N SER A 165 26.43 2.23 -2.15
CA SER A 165 27.88 2.49 -2.18
C SER A 165 28.21 3.81 -1.46
N PRO A 166 29.30 3.88 -0.67
CA PRO A 166 29.80 5.15 -0.14
C PRO A 166 30.37 6.06 -1.25
N ASP A 167 30.91 5.45 -2.31
CA ASP A 167 31.49 6.14 -3.47
C ASP A 167 30.53 5.96 -4.66
N ILE A 168 29.62 6.92 -4.82
CA ILE A 168 28.57 6.90 -5.83
C ILE A 168 29.07 7.60 -7.10
N ASP A 169 29.12 6.88 -8.22
CA ASP A 169 29.35 7.48 -9.54
C ASP A 169 28.05 8.09 -10.09
N TRP A 170 27.82 9.36 -9.75
CA TRP A 170 26.66 10.12 -10.21
C TRP A 170 26.57 10.24 -11.74
N SER A 171 27.70 10.18 -12.45
CA SER A 171 27.73 10.26 -13.92
C SER A 171 27.19 8.99 -14.57
N ALA A 172 27.42 7.84 -13.93
CA ALA A 172 26.85 6.56 -14.36
C ALA A 172 25.37 6.44 -13.99
N ILE A 173 24.96 6.98 -12.84
CA ILE A 173 23.60 6.79 -12.31
C ILE A 173 22.57 7.73 -12.93
N GLY A 174 22.93 8.98 -13.25
CA GLY A 174 21.98 9.95 -13.84
C GLY A 174 21.23 9.42 -15.09
N PRO A 175 21.91 8.81 -16.08
CA PRO A 175 21.25 8.18 -17.22
C PRO A 175 20.34 6.99 -16.85
N VAL A 176 20.69 6.23 -15.81
CA VAL A 176 19.88 5.11 -15.31
C VAL A 176 18.61 5.64 -14.64
N ASP A 177 18.72 6.64 -13.77
CA ASP A 177 17.59 7.28 -13.10
C ASP A 177 16.60 7.88 -14.11
N ASN A 178 17.11 8.50 -15.18
CA ASN A 178 16.24 9.01 -16.24
C ASN A 178 15.44 7.89 -16.93
N ARG A 179 16.07 6.74 -17.21
CA ARG A 179 15.37 5.58 -17.78
C ARG A 179 14.33 5.02 -16.82
N ARG A 180 14.63 4.97 -15.51
CA ARG A 180 13.69 4.55 -14.47
C ARG A 180 12.49 5.49 -14.42
N ARG A 181 12.69 6.81 -14.38
CA ARG A 181 11.61 7.82 -14.42
C ARG A 181 10.73 7.66 -15.65
N ILE A 182 11.31 7.49 -16.84
CA ILE A 182 10.55 7.26 -18.08
C ILE A 182 9.69 5.99 -17.96
N ARG A 183 10.26 4.88 -17.46
CA ARG A 183 9.51 3.63 -17.33
C ARG A 183 8.42 3.70 -16.27
N THR A 184 8.72 4.28 -15.10
CA THR A 184 7.73 4.53 -14.04
C THR A 184 6.59 5.41 -14.55
N LYS A 185 6.89 6.45 -15.35
CA LYS A 185 5.84 7.27 -15.97
C LYS A 185 4.93 6.45 -16.89
N GLN A 186 5.46 5.52 -17.68
CA GLN A 186 4.64 4.64 -18.51
C GLN A 186 3.72 3.75 -17.68
N LEU A 187 4.19 3.22 -16.54
CA LEU A 187 3.35 2.42 -15.64
C LEU A 187 2.23 3.25 -14.99
N LEU A 188 2.53 4.50 -14.62
CA LEU A 188 1.53 5.47 -14.13
C LEU A 188 0.49 5.79 -15.20
N ASP A 189 0.93 6.16 -16.40
CA ASP A 189 0.05 6.55 -17.52
C ASP A 189 -0.82 5.37 -18.00
N ALA A 190 -0.35 4.14 -17.85
CA ALA A 190 -1.10 2.93 -18.15
C ALA A 190 -2.11 2.54 -17.05
N GLY A 191 -2.11 3.22 -15.89
CA GLY A 191 -3.00 2.91 -14.77
C GLY A 191 -2.69 1.59 -14.06
N THR A 192 -1.48 1.05 -14.23
CA THR A 192 -1.08 -0.26 -13.68
C THR A 192 -0.50 -0.20 -12.27
N LEU A 193 -0.36 1.01 -11.70
CA LEU A 193 0.08 1.24 -10.32
C LEU A 193 -1.14 1.53 -9.44
N GLN A 194 -1.34 0.73 -8.40
CA GLN A 194 -2.58 0.75 -7.62
C GLN A 194 -2.33 0.74 -6.10
N SER A 195 -1.28 0.05 -5.65
CA SER A 195 -1.01 -0.13 -4.22
C SER A 195 -0.25 1.03 -3.60
N GLY A 196 -0.31 1.15 -2.27
CA GLY A 196 0.50 2.13 -1.54
C GLY A 196 1.99 1.95 -1.80
N ASP A 197 2.45 0.71 -2.00
CA ASP A 197 3.84 0.41 -2.36
C ASP A 197 4.20 0.91 -3.76
N ASP A 198 3.32 0.73 -4.75
CA ASP A 198 3.56 1.21 -6.12
C ASP A 198 3.83 2.73 -6.14
N TYR A 199 2.96 3.49 -5.47
CA TYR A 199 3.07 4.93 -5.41
C TYR A 199 4.25 5.39 -4.54
N TYR A 200 4.58 4.64 -3.47
CA TYR A 200 5.76 4.90 -2.65
C TYR A 200 7.05 4.69 -3.45
N HIS A 201 7.16 3.57 -4.16
CA HIS A 201 8.27 3.24 -5.04
C HIS A 201 8.44 4.29 -6.15
N ALA A 202 7.34 4.67 -6.80
CA ALA A 202 7.35 5.71 -7.82
C ALA A 202 7.82 7.07 -7.25
N ALA A 203 7.36 7.45 -6.05
CA ALA A 203 7.78 8.69 -5.39
C ALA A 203 9.30 8.72 -5.17
N PHE A 204 9.93 7.61 -4.78
CA PHE A 204 11.37 7.52 -4.63
C PHE A 204 12.13 7.68 -5.94
N VAL A 205 11.63 7.11 -7.04
CA VAL A 205 12.23 7.27 -8.36
C VAL A 205 12.18 8.74 -8.83
N PHE A 206 11.04 9.42 -8.63
CA PHE A 206 10.89 10.82 -9.03
C PHE A 206 11.61 11.81 -8.10
N GLN A 207 11.81 11.49 -6.82
CA GLN A 207 12.57 12.37 -5.92
C GLN A 207 14.06 12.50 -6.31
N HIS A 208 14.56 11.59 -7.15
CA HIS A 208 15.89 11.64 -7.76
C HIS A 208 15.89 12.38 -9.12
N GLY A 209 14.80 13.08 -9.44
CA GLY A 209 14.74 14.04 -10.53
C GLY A 209 15.58 15.28 -10.27
N ASN A 210 15.64 16.14 -11.29
CA ASN A 210 16.46 17.35 -11.28
C ASN A 210 15.63 18.62 -11.50
N GLU A 211 14.32 18.48 -11.75
CA GLU A 211 13.41 19.60 -12.01
C GLU A 211 12.37 19.74 -10.90
N ALA A 212 11.82 20.95 -10.73
CA ALA A 212 10.77 21.20 -9.74
C ALA A 212 9.56 20.28 -9.93
N ASP A 213 9.18 20.01 -11.19
CA ASP A 213 8.05 19.15 -11.53
C ASP A 213 8.28 17.69 -11.12
N ASP A 214 9.53 17.21 -11.14
CA ASP A 214 9.85 15.86 -10.63
C ASP A 214 9.54 15.75 -9.14
N TYR A 215 9.93 16.77 -8.35
CA TYR A 215 9.67 16.80 -6.91
C TYR A 215 8.20 16.98 -6.58
N LEU A 216 7.48 17.80 -7.36
CA LEU A 216 6.05 17.98 -7.21
C LEU A 216 5.29 16.69 -7.50
N LEU A 217 5.65 15.99 -8.58
CA LEU A 217 5.09 14.68 -8.90
C LEU A 217 5.41 13.65 -7.81
N ALA A 218 6.66 13.61 -7.33
CA ALA A 218 7.05 12.73 -6.22
C ALA A 218 6.23 13.00 -4.95
N HIS A 219 5.93 14.26 -4.64
CA HIS A 219 5.07 14.62 -3.53
C HIS A 219 3.64 14.08 -3.70
N LEU A 220 3.03 14.28 -4.86
CA LEU A 220 1.69 13.75 -5.15
C LEU A 220 1.64 12.22 -5.04
N LEU A 221 2.64 11.53 -5.60
CA LEU A 221 2.75 10.07 -5.50
C LEU A 221 2.86 9.62 -4.04
N ALA A 222 3.69 10.28 -3.24
CA ALA A 222 3.81 9.97 -1.82
C ALA A 222 2.50 10.20 -1.05
N THR A 223 1.75 11.26 -1.36
CA THR A 223 0.42 11.49 -0.78
C THR A 223 -0.57 10.39 -1.15
N ILE A 224 -0.55 9.92 -2.40
CA ILE A 224 -1.37 8.78 -2.82
C ILE A 224 -0.96 7.51 -2.05
N ALA A 225 0.33 7.25 -1.87
CA ALA A 225 0.81 6.12 -1.09
C ALA A 225 0.27 6.13 0.36
N VAL A 226 0.29 7.30 1.02
CA VAL A 226 -0.32 7.46 2.35
C VAL A 226 -1.81 7.17 2.31
N ALA A 227 -2.54 7.71 1.34
CA ALA A 227 -3.98 7.47 1.17
C ALA A 227 -4.31 5.99 0.89
N ARG A 228 -3.39 5.25 0.27
CA ARG A 228 -3.46 3.80 0.03
C ARG A 228 -2.92 2.95 1.19
N GLY A 229 -2.77 3.54 2.38
CA GLY A 229 -2.43 2.80 3.60
C GLY A 229 -0.94 2.53 3.82
N ARG A 230 -0.03 3.29 3.19
CA ARG A 230 1.42 3.23 3.42
C ARG A 230 1.89 4.40 4.30
N PRO A 231 1.76 4.32 5.63
CA PRO A 231 1.90 5.50 6.51
C PRO A 231 3.33 6.00 6.69
N ASP A 232 4.34 5.21 6.37
CA ASP A 232 5.75 5.62 6.29
C ASP A 232 6.08 6.44 5.04
N ALA A 233 5.19 6.46 4.02
CA ALA A 233 5.30 7.38 2.89
C ALA A 233 5.20 8.87 3.29
N VAL A 234 4.71 9.18 4.51
CA VAL A 234 4.64 10.55 5.03
C VAL A 234 6.02 11.24 5.05
N TRP A 235 7.10 10.49 5.31
CA TRP A 235 8.44 11.06 5.29
C TRP A 235 8.85 11.51 3.87
N ILE A 236 8.65 10.67 2.86
CA ILE A 236 9.01 11.03 1.47
C ILE A 236 8.09 12.12 0.93
N ALA A 237 6.81 12.16 1.33
CA ALA A 237 5.90 13.27 1.02
C ALA A 237 6.44 14.60 1.60
N SER A 238 6.94 14.57 2.84
CA SER A 238 7.55 15.73 3.48
C SER A 238 8.84 16.16 2.77
N ALA A 239 9.69 15.19 2.43
CA ALA A 239 10.98 15.48 1.83
C ALA A 239 10.88 16.04 0.42
N THR A 240 9.96 15.53 -0.39
CA THR A 240 9.70 15.98 -1.76
C THR A 240 9.06 17.37 -1.79
N LEU A 241 8.20 17.72 -0.83
CA LEU A 241 7.69 19.08 -0.69
C LEU A 241 8.81 20.10 -0.45
N ASP A 242 9.72 19.81 0.48
CA ASP A 242 10.86 20.71 0.73
C ASP A 242 11.80 20.82 -0.49
N ARG A 243 12.02 19.73 -1.24
CA ARG A 243 12.77 19.79 -2.52
C ARG A 243 12.08 20.67 -3.55
N TYR A 244 10.76 20.51 -3.70
CA TYR A 244 9.96 21.36 -4.59
C TYR A 244 10.07 22.83 -4.20
N LEU A 245 9.90 23.15 -2.92
CA LEU A 245 10.02 24.53 -2.40
C LEU A 245 11.40 25.12 -2.72
N GLN A 246 12.48 24.39 -2.45
CA GLN A 246 13.83 24.87 -2.78
C GLN A 246 14.04 25.04 -4.28
N ALA A 247 13.57 24.11 -5.11
CA ALA A 247 13.69 24.17 -6.56
C ALA A 247 13.00 25.41 -7.17
N ILE A 248 11.92 25.90 -6.54
CA ILE A 248 11.22 27.13 -6.95
C ILE A 248 11.68 28.39 -6.19
N GLY A 249 12.80 28.30 -5.45
CA GLY A 249 13.39 29.44 -4.74
C GLY A 249 12.65 29.87 -3.47
N LYS A 250 11.88 28.96 -2.84
CA LYS A 250 11.21 29.17 -1.55
C LYS A 250 11.98 28.50 -0.41
N PRO A 251 11.87 29.02 0.82
CA PRO A 251 12.39 28.33 2.00
C PRO A 251 11.70 26.97 2.15
N GLN A 252 12.47 25.98 2.60
CA GLN A 252 11.89 24.72 3.07
C GLN A 252 11.14 24.96 4.39
N ILE A 253 10.21 24.06 4.75
CA ILE A 253 9.35 24.23 5.93
C ILE A 253 9.41 23.02 6.89
N LEU A 254 9.83 21.86 6.38
CA LEU A 254 9.94 20.63 7.18
C LEU A 254 11.38 20.34 7.60
N GLY A 255 12.36 20.96 6.93
CA GLY A 255 13.77 20.81 7.27
C GLY A 255 14.35 19.47 6.84
N THR A 256 13.86 18.88 5.75
CA THR A 256 14.37 17.59 5.30
C THR A 256 15.62 17.72 4.43
N GLN A 257 15.90 18.91 3.87
CA GLN A 257 17.01 19.13 2.94
C GLN A 257 18.20 19.77 3.63
N TYR A 258 19.37 19.13 3.46
CA TYR A 258 20.66 19.61 3.92
C TYR A 258 21.56 19.85 2.71
N ALA A 259 22.20 21.01 2.66
CA ALA A 259 23.20 21.33 1.65
C ALA A 259 24.60 21.21 2.27
N ILE A 260 25.43 20.36 1.66
CA ILE A 260 26.83 20.16 2.02
C ILE A 260 27.66 20.72 0.85
N PRO A 261 27.94 22.03 0.83
CA PRO A 261 28.74 22.63 -0.24
C PRO A 261 30.19 22.13 -0.18
N GLU A 262 30.87 22.03 -1.33
CA GLU A 262 32.31 21.71 -1.38
C GLU A 262 33.14 22.72 -0.58
N ASN A 263 32.76 24.00 -0.66
CA ASN A 263 33.40 25.11 0.02
C ASN A 263 32.36 25.86 0.84
N GLY A 264 32.32 25.59 2.14
CA GLY A 264 31.45 26.31 3.09
C GLY A 264 30.90 25.41 4.20
N PRO A 265 30.20 25.99 5.17
CA PRO A 265 29.54 25.23 6.22
C PRO A 265 28.34 24.45 5.65
N VAL A 266 28.08 23.27 6.20
CA VAL A 266 26.82 22.57 5.97
C VAL A 266 25.68 23.47 6.41
N THR A 267 24.64 23.58 5.60
CA THR A 267 23.49 24.43 5.87
C THR A 267 22.18 23.71 5.60
N GLN A 268 21.12 24.18 6.25
CA GLN A 268 19.74 23.80 5.99
C GLN A 268 18.97 24.99 5.39
N GLU A 269 19.62 26.11 5.15
CA GLU A 269 18.97 27.33 4.64
C GLU A 269 18.72 27.28 3.13
N PRO A 270 17.68 27.99 2.62
CA PRO A 270 16.71 28.78 3.38
C PRO A 270 15.63 27.91 4.06
N TYR A 271 15.32 28.20 5.34
CA TYR A 271 14.38 27.41 6.15
C TYR A 271 13.49 28.27 7.07
N ASP A 272 12.18 28.27 6.79
CA ASP A 272 11.16 28.81 7.69
C ASP A 272 10.84 27.81 8.82
N ARG A 273 11.44 28.04 9.99
CA ARG A 273 11.26 27.22 11.19
C ARG A 273 10.00 27.57 11.99
N ALA A 274 9.35 28.71 11.69
CA ALA A 274 8.24 29.23 12.48
C ALA A 274 6.87 28.71 12.01
N LEU A 275 6.77 28.24 10.76
CA LEU A 275 5.50 27.84 10.17
C LEU A 275 4.84 26.63 10.87
N ILE A 276 5.63 25.66 11.33
CA ILE A 276 5.11 24.44 11.95
C ILE A 276 5.78 24.15 13.30
N SER A 277 4.99 23.61 14.25
CA SER A 277 5.47 23.19 15.57
C SER A 277 6.11 21.79 15.54
N ASP A 278 6.89 21.46 16.57
CA ASP A 278 7.42 20.09 16.75
C ASP A 278 6.31 19.03 16.90
N ALA A 279 5.13 19.40 17.39
CA ALA A 279 3.97 18.50 17.43
C ALA A 279 3.49 18.13 16.02
N MET A 280 3.46 19.10 15.10
CA MET A 280 3.14 18.86 13.69
C MET A 280 4.26 18.05 13.01
N ARG A 281 5.53 18.34 13.30
CA ARG A 281 6.68 17.57 12.79
C ARG A 281 6.58 16.09 13.15
N LYS A 282 6.28 15.80 14.42
CA LYS A 282 6.04 14.43 14.91
C LYS A 282 4.89 13.76 14.18
N ALA A 283 3.76 14.46 13.97
CA ALA A 283 2.62 13.92 13.21
C ALA A 283 3.00 13.63 11.75
N LEU A 284 3.87 14.45 11.16
CA LEU A 284 4.43 14.29 9.82
C LEU A 284 5.66 13.37 9.77
N ARG A 285 6.00 12.68 10.86
CA ARG A 285 7.14 11.76 10.94
C ARG A 285 8.47 12.39 10.49
N VAL A 286 8.64 13.70 10.67
CA VAL A 286 9.90 14.41 10.47
C VAL A 286 10.54 14.74 11.83
N PRO A 287 11.88 14.79 11.93
CA PRO A 287 12.57 15.09 13.19
C PRO A 287 12.23 16.49 13.72
N SER A 288 12.32 16.67 15.04
CA SER A 288 12.17 17.99 15.70
C SER A 288 13.26 18.97 15.28
N LEU A 289 13.07 20.26 15.55
CA LEU A 289 14.12 21.26 15.28
C LEU A 289 15.45 20.93 15.99
N GLU A 290 15.39 20.46 17.23
CA GLU A 290 16.58 20.05 17.99
C GLU A 290 17.28 18.85 17.34
N GLU A 291 16.54 17.82 16.94
CA GLU A 291 17.10 16.64 16.26
C GLU A 291 17.71 17.01 14.89
N GLN A 292 17.10 17.95 14.16
CA GLN A 292 17.65 18.47 12.91
C GLN A 292 18.94 19.25 13.11
N GLU A 293 19.03 20.06 14.18
CA GLU A 293 20.25 20.78 14.53
C GLU A 293 21.39 19.82 14.89
N GLN A 294 21.10 18.76 15.64
CA GLN A 294 22.07 17.70 15.93
C GLN A 294 22.59 17.02 14.65
N ARG A 295 21.70 16.72 13.69
CA ARG A 295 22.09 16.17 12.37
C ARG A 295 22.93 17.15 11.57
N LEU A 296 22.58 18.44 11.58
CA LEU A 296 23.35 19.49 10.92
C LEU A 296 24.79 19.53 11.43
N ARG A 297 24.97 19.47 12.76
CA ARG A 297 26.30 19.41 13.39
C ARG A 297 27.06 18.15 12.99
N ALA A 298 26.40 16.98 13.02
CA ALA A 298 27.02 15.71 12.63
C ALA A 298 27.46 15.70 11.16
N TYR A 299 26.68 16.30 10.25
CA TYR A 299 27.10 16.48 8.86
C TYR A 299 28.31 17.42 8.75
N GLY A 300 28.34 18.51 9.51
CA GLY A 300 29.48 19.43 9.57
C GLY A 300 30.77 18.76 10.06
N GLU A 301 30.68 17.95 11.11
CA GLU A 301 31.81 17.17 11.63
C GLU A 301 32.33 16.16 10.60
N LYS A 302 31.41 15.41 9.96
CA LYS A 302 31.77 14.45 8.91
C LYS A 302 32.43 15.12 7.70
N ALA A 303 31.92 16.27 7.26
CA ALA A 303 32.49 17.03 6.15
C ALA A 303 33.88 17.61 6.47
N SER A 304 34.15 17.89 7.74
CA SER A 304 35.43 18.44 8.20
C SER A 304 36.52 17.37 8.45
N THR A 305 36.15 16.09 8.41
CA THR A 305 37.09 14.98 8.67
C THR A 305 37.78 14.56 7.36
N PRO A 306 39.12 14.65 7.23
CA PRO A 306 39.79 14.29 5.98
C PRO A 306 39.57 12.81 5.65
N HIS A 307 39.16 12.51 4.41
CA HIS A 307 39.15 11.14 3.90
C HIS A 307 40.58 10.59 3.95
N LYS A 308 40.81 9.53 4.74
CA LYS A 308 42.07 8.80 4.67
C LYS A 308 42.14 8.15 3.27
N PRO A 309 43.28 8.26 2.57
CA PRO A 309 43.47 7.63 1.26
C PRO A 309 43.43 6.11 1.35
#